data_AF-A0A9P0PYK8-F1
#
_entry.id   AF-A0A9P0PYK8-F1
#
_cell.length_a   1.000
_cell.length_b   1.000
_cell.length_c   1.000
_cell.angle_alpha   90.00
_cell.angle_beta   90.00
_cell.angle_gamma   90.00
#
_symmetry.space_group_name_H-M   'P 1'
#
loop_
_entity.id
_entity.type
_entity.pdbx_description
1 polymer ?
#
loop_
_entity_poly.entity_id
_entity_poly.type
_entity_poly.pdbx_seq_one_letter_code
_entity_poly.pdbx_strand_id
1 'polypeptide(L)'
;MLWPNKEEKRKASTIDGRRKGACLFCQEYFMELYLLAELKTISLKVTTVDMQKPPPDFRTNFEATPPPILIDRGMAILENEKIERHIMKNVPGGHNLFVQDKEVATLIENLYTKFKMYIRKFESPDTTENRQPLLSQLERINDFLAKRGTRFLTGDTMSCFDCELMPRLQHIRIGAKAFRKFDIPTKFTALWRYMANMYELEAFIQSCPADQDIISHIKNQLGLRTTARIELETPVYTTAIPVLATES
;
A
#
# COMPACT_ATOMS: atom_id res chain seq x y z
N MET A 1 31.24 -6.38 7.29
CA MET A 1 30.21 -7.13 8.03
C MET A 1 29.03 -7.29 7.08
N LEU A 2 28.56 -8.52 6.81
CA LEU A 2 27.40 -8.76 5.94
C LEU A 2 26.14 -8.70 6.81
N TRP A 3 25.22 -7.78 6.52
CA TRP A 3 23.94 -7.68 7.22
C TRP A 3 23.07 -8.91 6.92
N PRO A 4 22.25 -9.39 7.88
CA PRO A 4 21.39 -10.55 7.65
C PRO A 4 20.44 -10.28 6.47
N ASN A 5 20.40 -11.21 5.52
CA ASN A 5 19.57 -11.11 4.31
C ASN A 5 18.10 -11.46 4.63
N LYS A 6 17.18 -10.66 4.12
CA LYS A 6 15.75 -10.90 4.06
C LYS A 6 15.33 -10.90 2.61
N GLU A 7 14.63 -11.94 2.17
CA GLU A 7 14.00 -11.96 0.84
C GLU A 7 12.48 -11.82 0.99
N GLU A 8 11.93 -10.79 0.36
CA GLU A 8 10.49 -10.65 0.18
C GLU A 8 10.11 -11.17 -1.21
N LYS A 9 9.18 -12.13 -1.27
CA LYS A 9 8.48 -12.43 -2.52
C LYS A 9 7.21 -11.60 -2.58
N ARG A 10 6.99 -10.92 -3.70
CA ARG A 10 5.80 -10.08 -3.96
C ARG A 10 5.10 -10.49 -5.24
N LYS A 11 3.80 -10.18 -5.35
CA LYS A 11 3.04 -10.45 -6.58
C LYS A 11 3.55 -9.57 -7.73
N ALA A 12 3.65 -10.14 -8.92
CA ALA A 12 3.84 -9.39 -10.15
C ALA A 12 2.58 -8.62 -10.54
N SER A 13 2.77 -7.65 -11.42
CA SER A 13 1.70 -7.04 -12.19
C SER A 13 0.92 -8.12 -12.96
N THR A 14 -0.40 -8.01 -12.93
CA THR A 14 -1.30 -8.84 -13.73
C THR A 14 -1.35 -8.42 -15.21
N ILE A 15 -0.61 -7.37 -15.58
CA ILE A 15 -0.50 -6.87 -16.96
C ILE A 15 0.68 -7.53 -17.67
N ASP A 16 1.88 -7.49 -17.08
CA ASP A 16 3.11 -7.91 -17.76
C ASP A 16 3.89 -9.06 -17.08
N GLY A 17 3.46 -9.50 -15.89
CA GLY A 17 4.13 -10.56 -15.12
C GLY A 17 5.53 -10.20 -14.62
N ARG A 18 5.96 -8.93 -14.74
CA ARG A 18 7.34 -8.49 -14.44
C ARG A 18 7.38 -7.31 -13.47
N ARG A 19 6.57 -6.28 -13.69
CA ARG A 19 6.47 -5.14 -12.77
C ARG A 19 5.95 -5.59 -11.41
N LYS A 20 6.17 -4.76 -10.40
CA LYS A 20 5.57 -4.97 -9.08
C LYS A 20 4.05 -4.84 -9.16
N GLY A 21 3.33 -5.79 -8.58
CA GLY A 21 1.87 -5.79 -8.53
C GLY A 21 1.34 -4.92 -7.38
N ALA A 22 0.04 -4.62 -7.41
CA ALA A 22 -0.62 -3.76 -6.44
C ALA A 22 -1.21 -4.52 -5.24
N CYS A 23 -0.46 -5.45 -4.64
CA CYS A 23 -0.89 -6.10 -3.41
C CYS A 23 -0.55 -5.21 -2.20
N LEU A 24 -1.56 -4.76 -1.46
CA LEU A 24 -1.38 -3.88 -0.29
C LEU A 24 -0.41 -4.48 0.74
N PHE A 25 -0.58 -5.75 1.12
CA PHE A 25 0.31 -6.40 2.08
C PHE A 25 1.75 -6.53 1.57
N CYS A 26 1.96 -6.74 0.27
CA CYS A 26 3.31 -6.70 -0.29
C CYS A 26 3.92 -5.30 -0.16
N GLN A 27 3.16 -4.25 -0.47
CA GLN A 27 3.68 -2.89 -0.35
C GLN A 27 3.97 -2.51 1.10
N GLU A 28 3.07 -2.87 2.02
CA GLU A 28 3.19 -2.66 3.46
C GLU A 28 4.48 -3.30 4.02
N TYR A 29 4.66 -4.61 3.83
CA TYR A 29 5.85 -5.30 4.33
C TYR A 29 7.13 -4.91 3.59
N PHE A 30 7.05 -4.57 2.30
CA PHE A 30 8.19 -3.99 1.59
C PHE A 30 8.63 -2.69 2.27
N MET A 31 7.70 -1.77 2.55
CA MET A 31 8.02 -0.49 3.17
C MET A 31 8.69 -0.69 4.54
N GLU A 32 8.16 -1.60 5.35
CA GLU A 32 8.76 -1.92 6.65
C GLU A 32 10.18 -2.47 6.52
N LEU A 33 10.38 -3.46 5.64
CA LEU A 33 11.70 -4.04 5.40
C LEU A 33 12.68 -3.03 4.77
N TYR A 34 12.19 -2.13 3.91
CA TYR A 34 13.00 -1.10 3.29
C TYR A 34 13.53 -0.12 4.33
N LEU A 35 12.66 0.38 5.23
CA LEU A 35 13.06 1.25 6.33
C LEU A 35 14.12 0.59 7.24
N LEU A 36 13.96 -0.70 7.52
CA LEU A 36 14.95 -1.47 8.29
C LEU A 36 16.28 -1.65 7.53
N ALA A 37 16.23 -1.84 6.21
CA ALA A 37 17.42 -1.89 5.38
C ALA A 37 18.16 -0.55 5.31
N GLU A 38 17.45 0.58 5.28
CA GLU A 38 18.03 1.94 5.33
C GLU A 38 18.78 2.20 6.65
N LEU A 39 18.26 1.68 7.76
CA LEU A 39 18.95 1.67 9.06
C LEU A 39 20.18 0.73 9.09
N LYS A 40 20.50 0.07 7.98
CA LYS A 40 21.59 -0.90 7.83
C LYS A 40 21.49 -2.05 8.83
N THR A 41 20.28 -2.46 9.21
CA THR A 41 20.08 -3.61 10.11
C THR A 41 19.93 -4.92 9.36
N ILE A 42 19.50 -4.86 8.10
CA ILE A 42 19.31 -6.00 7.20
C ILE A 42 19.79 -5.67 5.78
N SER A 43 19.96 -6.70 4.96
CA SER A 43 19.96 -6.55 3.50
C SER A 43 18.62 -7.04 2.96
N LEU A 44 17.97 -6.28 2.10
CA LEU A 44 16.69 -6.64 1.49
C LEU A 44 16.87 -7.09 0.04
N LYS A 45 16.41 -8.29 -0.27
CA LYS A 45 16.24 -8.80 -1.63
C LYS A 45 14.74 -8.89 -1.93
N VAL A 46 14.33 -8.48 -3.12
CA VAL A 46 12.92 -8.54 -3.51
C VAL A 46 12.78 -9.34 -4.80
N THR A 47 11.91 -10.34 -4.75
CA THR A 47 11.62 -11.25 -5.87
C THR A 47 10.16 -11.07 -6.27
N THR A 48 9.93 -10.64 -7.51
CA THR A 48 8.59 -10.53 -8.08
C THR A 48 8.14 -11.88 -8.64
N VAL A 49 6.94 -12.34 -8.31
CA VAL A 49 6.38 -13.64 -8.71
C VAL A 49 5.13 -13.44 -9.57
N ASP A 50 5.20 -13.87 -10.83
CA ASP A 50 4.03 -13.98 -11.69
C ASP A 50 3.17 -15.16 -11.24
N MET A 51 1.99 -14.87 -10.69
CA MET A 51 1.06 -15.91 -10.22
C MET A 51 0.29 -16.59 -11.35
N GLN A 52 0.29 -16.05 -12.57
CA GLN A 52 -0.26 -16.73 -13.75
C GLN A 52 0.74 -17.74 -14.33
N LYS A 53 2.05 -17.48 -14.16
CA LYS A 53 3.14 -18.34 -14.60
C LYS A 53 4.19 -18.48 -13.47
N PRO A 54 3.83 -19.10 -12.34
CA PRO A 54 4.75 -19.21 -11.21
C PRO A 54 5.91 -20.16 -11.57
N PRO A 55 7.10 -19.98 -10.96
CA PRO A 55 8.19 -20.93 -11.11
C PRO A 55 7.76 -22.36 -10.77
N PRO A 56 8.31 -23.40 -11.43
CA PRO A 56 7.88 -24.80 -11.24
C PRO A 56 7.86 -25.23 -9.76
N ASP A 57 8.89 -24.85 -9.01
CA ASP A 57 9.04 -25.25 -7.60
C ASP A 57 8.26 -24.35 -6.62
N PHE A 58 7.58 -23.30 -7.09
CA PHE A 58 6.89 -22.35 -6.21
C PHE A 58 5.80 -23.04 -5.38
N ARG A 59 5.02 -23.95 -5.99
CA ARG A 59 3.95 -24.67 -5.28
C ARG A 59 4.50 -25.57 -4.19
N THR A 60 5.57 -26.31 -4.50
CA THR A 60 6.22 -27.22 -3.55
C THR A 60 6.88 -26.46 -2.41
N ASN A 61 7.53 -25.33 -2.70
CA ASN A 61 8.30 -24.58 -1.70
C ASN A 61 7.44 -23.70 -0.78
N PHE A 62 6.23 -23.32 -1.21
CA PHE A 62 5.39 -22.34 -0.50
C PHE A 62 3.94 -22.80 -0.33
N GLU A 63 3.66 -24.08 -0.52
CA GLU A 63 2.32 -24.68 -0.33
C GLU A 63 1.22 -23.98 -1.13
N ALA A 64 1.57 -23.46 -2.32
CA ALA A 64 0.72 -22.61 -3.15
C ALA A 64 0.20 -21.32 -2.47
N THR A 65 0.77 -20.92 -1.34
CA THR A 65 0.46 -19.65 -0.67
C THR A 65 0.85 -18.48 -1.57
N PRO A 66 -0.08 -17.56 -1.90
CA PRO A 66 0.27 -16.40 -2.70
C PRO A 66 1.10 -15.40 -1.88
N PRO A 67 1.98 -14.61 -2.53
CA PRO A 67 2.69 -13.51 -1.85
C PRO A 67 1.77 -12.52 -1.10
N PRO A 68 2.26 -11.80 -0.08
CA PRO A 68 3.67 -11.70 0.32
C PRO A 68 4.19 -12.95 1.03
N ILE A 69 5.46 -13.28 0.80
CA ILE A 69 6.19 -14.32 1.54
C ILE A 69 7.50 -13.71 1.99
N LEU A 70 7.80 -13.83 3.29
CA LEU A 70 9.09 -13.43 3.84
C LEU A 70 9.98 -14.67 3.98
N ILE A 71 11.21 -14.58 3.49
CA ILE A 71 12.24 -15.59 3.69
C ILE A 71 13.35 -15.00 4.54
N ASP A 72 13.61 -15.63 5.67
CA ASP A 72 14.67 -15.27 6.61
C ASP A 72 15.57 -16.48 6.87
N ARG A 73 16.83 -16.42 6.43
CA ARG A 73 17.80 -17.53 6.58
C ARG A 73 17.28 -18.88 6.09
N GLY A 74 16.52 -18.88 4.99
CA GLY A 74 15.93 -20.09 4.39
C GLY A 74 14.59 -20.51 5.00
N MET A 75 14.15 -19.90 6.11
CA MET A 75 12.82 -20.11 6.67
C MET A 75 11.79 -19.24 5.94
N ALA A 76 10.80 -19.87 5.31
CA ALA A 76 9.69 -19.18 4.67
C ALA A 76 8.55 -18.92 5.66
N ILE A 77 8.05 -17.69 5.66
CA ILE A 77 6.96 -17.21 6.51
C ILE A 77 5.85 -16.75 5.55
N LEU A 78 4.72 -17.46 5.60
CA LEU A 78 3.71 -17.43 4.53
C LEU A 78 2.45 -16.63 4.90
N GLU A 79 2.13 -16.51 6.19
CA GLU A 79 0.92 -15.85 6.67
C GLU A 79 1.21 -14.41 7.09
N ASN A 80 0.39 -13.46 6.66
CA ASN A 80 0.51 -12.02 6.95
C ASN A 80 0.77 -11.73 8.43
N GLU A 81 -0.07 -12.25 9.34
CA GLU A 81 0.09 -12.04 10.79
C GLU A 81 1.42 -12.59 11.33
N LYS A 82 1.95 -13.66 10.72
CA LYS A 82 3.25 -14.24 11.09
C LYS A 82 4.39 -13.42 10.51
N ILE A 83 4.26 -12.89 9.29
CA ILE A 83 5.23 -11.98 8.67
C ILE A 83 5.38 -10.73 9.55
N GLU A 84 4.26 -10.06 9.85
CA GLU A 84 4.23 -8.86 10.68
C GLU A 84 4.88 -9.11 12.05
N ARG A 85 4.47 -10.19 12.73
CA ARG A 85 5.03 -10.58 14.03
C ARG A 85 6.54 -10.87 13.95
N HIS A 86 7.00 -11.48 12.85
CA HIS A 86 8.41 -11.77 12.64
C HIS A 86 9.21 -10.50 12.38
N ILE A 87 8.71 -9.56 11.57
CA ILE A 87 9.37 -8.26 11.38
C ILE A 87 9.48 -7.53 12.72
N MET A 88 8.40 -7.46 13.48
CA MET A 88 8.38 -6.83 14.80
C MET A 88 9.37 -7.44 15.79
N LYS A 89 9.42 -8.77 15.91
CA LYS A 89 10.14 -9.46 16.99
C LYS A 89 11.53 -9.95 16.62
N ASN A 90 11.75 -10.33 15.36
CA ASN A 90 12.93 -11.08 14.93
C ASN A 90 13.85 -10.27 14.00
N VAL A 91 13.37 -9.16 13.43
CA VAL A 91 14.18 -8.29 12.58
C VAL A 91 14.75 -7.13 13.41
N PRO A 92 16.08 -6.88 13.39
CA PRO A 92 16.65 -5.81 14.21
C PRO A 92 16.12 -4.44 13.79
N GLY A 93 15.65 -3.65 14.76
CA GLY A 93 14.95 -2.38 14.55
C GLY A 93 13.42 -2.49 14.46
N GLY A 94 12.87 -3.70 14.25
CA GLY A 94 11.43 -3.91 14.10
C GLY A 94 10.60 -3.38 15.27
N HIS A 95 10.98 -3.66 16.50
CA HIS A 95 10.27 -3.17 17.69
C HIS A 95 10.08 -1.65 17.76
N ASN A 96 10.97 -0.86 17.14
CA ASN A 96 10.85 0.61 17.08
C ASN A 96 9.86 1.06 15.99
N LEU A 97 9.75 0.29 14.90
CA LEU A 97 8.81 0.54 13.81
C LEU A 97 7.36 0.19 14.20
N PHE A 98 7.19 -0.86 14.99
CA PHE A 98 5.91 -1.36 15.48
C PHE A 98 5.47 -0.65 16.77
N VAL A 99 5.06 0.61 16.61
CA VAL A 99 4.56 1.45 17.71
C VAL A 99 3.17 0.98 18.16
N GLN A 100 2.91 1.01 19.47
CA GLN A 100 1.57 0.75 20.01
C GLN A 100 0.77 2.04 20.12
N ASP A 101 -0.18 2.24 19.21
CA ASP A 101 -1.14 3.35 19.28
C ASP A 101 -2.54 2.86 18.92
N LYS A 102 -3.39 2.66 19.93
CA LYS A 102 -4.77 2.18 19.75
C LYS A 102 -5.66 3.18 19.01
N GLU A 103 -5.41 4.47 19.20
CA GLU A 103 -6.18 5.53 18.54
C GLU A 103 -5.92 5.49 17.03
N VAL A 104 -4.64 5.39 16.64
CA VAL A 104 -4.25 5.27 15.22
C VAL A 104 -4.75 3.96 14.62
N ALA A 105 -4.61 2.83 15.33
CA ALA A 105 -5.10 1.54 14.85
C ALA A 105 -6.60 1.60 14.52
N THR A 106 -7.44 2.12 15.43
CA THR A 106 -8.88 2.27 15.22
C THR A 106 -9.22 3.32 14.15
N LEU A 107 -8.40 4.35 13.98
CA LEU A 107 -8.61 5.41 13.00
C LEU A 107 -8.54 4.88 11.56
N ILE A 108 -7.51 4.07 11.27
CA ILE A 108 -7.24 3.55 9.91
C ILE A 108 -7.96 2.23 9.64
N GLU A 109 -8.45 1.55 10.68
CA GLU A 109 -9.22 0.31 10.59
C GLU A 109 -10.37 0.44 9.59
N ASN A 110 -10.59 -0.61 8.79
CA ASN A 110 -11.70 -0.71 7.84
C ASN A 110 -11.72 0.35 6.71
N LEU A 111 -10.71 1.23 6.58
CA LEU A 111 -10.62 2.21 5.49
C LEU A 111 -10.77 1.56 4.12
N TYR A 112 -9.97 0.51 3.87
CA TYR A 112 -10.00 -0.18 2.59
C TYR A 112 -11.31 -0.94 2.35
N THR A 113 -11.98 -1.41 3.41
CA THR A 113 -13.32 -2.03 3.29
C THR A 113 -14.35 -1.00 2.82
N LYS A 114 -14.36 0.21 3.38
CA LYS A 114 -15.25 1.29 2.93
C LYS A 114 -14.95 1.71 1.49
N PHE A 115 -13.68 1.77 1.11
CA PHE A 115 -13.29 1.97 -0.28
C PHE A 115 -13.84 0.88 -1.20
N LYS A 116 -13.67 -0.41 -0.86
CA LYS A 116 -14.23 -1.54 -1.63
C LYS A 116 -15.75 -1.44 -1.80
N MET A 117 -16.47 -1.07 -0.74
CA MET A 117 -17.92 -0.86 -0.81
C MET A 117 -18.30 0.26 -1.77
N TYR A 118 -17.55 1.37 -1.74
CA TYR A 118 -17.74 2.48 -2.65
C TYR A 118 -17.47 2.08 -4.11
N ILE A 119 -16.32 1.46 -4.42
CA ILE A 119 -15.98 1.14 -5.81
C ILE A 119 -16.84 0.03 -6.43
N ARG A 120 -17.49 -0.83 -5.63
CA ARG A 120 -18.41 -1.86 -6.14
C ARG A 120 -19.61 -1.30 -6.90
N LYS A 121 -19.94 -0.03 -6.68
CA LYS A 121 -20.99 0.69 -7.41
C LYS A 121 -20.46 1.43 -8.66
N PHE A 122 -19.42 0.90 -9.31
CA PHE A 122 -18.76 1.51 -10.48
C PHE A 122 -19.68 1.65 -11.71
N GLU A 123 -20.74 0.85 -11.81
CA GLU A 123 -21.73 0.93 -12.89
C GLU A 123 -22.76 2.04 -12.67
N SER A 124 -22.88 2.53 -11.43
CA SER A 124 -23.84 3.58 -11.08
C SER A 124 -23.41 4.91 -11.72
N PRO A 125 -24.30 5.59 -12.46
CA PRO A 125 -24.00 6.92 -12.99
C PRO A 125 -23.92 7.97 -11.87
N ASP A 126 -24.56 7.72 -10.72
CA ASP A 126 -24.44 8.55 -9.53
C ASP A 126 -23.12 8.24 -8.80
N THR A 127 -22.14 9.13 -8.97
CA THR A 127 -20.82 9.02 -8.34
C THR A 127 -20.86 9.30 -6.82
N THR A 128 -21.98 9.78 -6.29
CA THR A 128 -22.15 10.07 -4.86
C THR A 128 -22.71 8.89 -4.07
N GLU A 129 -23.33 7.92 -4.75
CA GLU A 129 -23.86 6.70 -4.13
C GLU A 129 -22.77 5.95 -3.33
N ASN A 130 -23.05 5.69 -2.06
CA ASN A 130 -22.17 5.02 -1.09
C ASN A 130 -20.81 5.69 -0.86
N ARG A 131 -20.64 6.96 -1.24
CA ARG A 131 -19.40 7.72 -1.03
C ARG A 131 -19.18 8.09 0.44
N GLN A 132 -20.27 8.35 1.17
CA GLN A 132 -20.22 8.99 2.49
C GLN A 132 -19.36 8.23 3.53
N PRO A 133 -19.43 6.89 3.66
CA PRO A 133 -18.60 6.18 4.64
C PRO A 133 -17.09 6.32 4.41
N LEU A 134 -16.66 6.31 3.13
CA LEU A 134 -15.26 6.55 2.77
C LEU A 134 -14.88 8.00 3.05
N LEU A 135 -15.70 8.95 2.59
CA LEU A 135 -15.46 10.38 2.76
C LEU A 135 -15.32 10.76 4.24
N SER A 136 -16.24 10.29 5.10
CA SER A 136 -16.18 10.56 6.55
C SER A 136 -14.98 9.91 7.22
N GLN A 137 -14.47 8.78 6.73
CA GLN A 137 -13.23 8.22 7.28
C GLN A 137 -11.99 9.02 6.86
N LEU A 138 -11.93 9.48 5.60
CA LEU A 138 -10.85 10.36 5.14
C LEU A 138 -10.86 11.69 5.90
N GLU A 139 -12.04 12.24 6.18
CA GLU A 139 -12.20 13.44 7.02
C GLU A 139 -11.69 13.21 8.45
N ARG A 140 -12.05 12.08 9.07
CA ARG A 140 -11.50 11.71 10.40
C ARG A 140 -9.97 11.59 10.41
N ILE A 141 -9.38 11.01 9.37
CA ILE A 141 -7.91 10.90 9.25
C ILE A 141 -7.30 12.30 9.08
N ASN A 142 -7.90 13.15 8.24
CA ASN A 142 -7.48 14.55 8.09
C ASN A 142 -7.50 15.29 9.42
N ASP A 143 -8.60 15.22 10.16
CA ASP A 143 -8.79 15.96 11.40
C ASP A 143 -7.85 15.45 12.49
N PHE A 144 -7.60 14.13 12.51
CA PHE A 144 -6.60 13.54 13.38
C PHE A 144 -5.20 14.07 13.07
N LEU A 145 -4.76 14.08 11.80
CA LEU A 145 -3.46 14.62 11.39
C LEU A 145 -3.33 16.12 11.69
N ALA A 146 -4.41 16.89 11.46
CA ALA A 146 -4.45 18.32 11.78
C ALA A 146 -4.28 18.56 13.29
N LYS A 147 -4.97 17.78 14.12
CA LYS A 147 -4.88 17.85 15.58
C LYS A 147 -3.51 17.40 16.11
N ARG A 148 -2.94 16.33 15.55
CA ARG A 148 -1.65 15.76 15.98
C ARG A 148 -0.49 16.69 15.64
N GLY A 149 -0.54 17.34 14.48
CA GLY A 149 0.48 18.31 14.04
C GLY A 149 1.83 17.70 13.69
N THR A 150 1.92 16.38 13.55
CA THR A 150 3.14 15.63 13.25
C THR A 150 3.28 15.33 11.75
N ARG A 151 4.49 14.96 11.31
CA ARG A 151 4.74 14.58 9.92
C ARG A 151 3.99 13.30 9.50
N PHE A 152 3.94 12.31 10.39
CA PHE A 152 3.34 10.99 10.20
C PHE A 152 2.32 10.66 11.31
N LEU A 153 1.68 9.48 11.24
CA LEU A 153 0.54 9.14 12.12
C LEU A 153 0.88 9.14 13.61
N THR A 154 2.06 8.67 13.98
CA THR A 154 2.48 8.51 15.39
C THR A 154 3.56 9.50 15.82
N GLY A 155 4.11 10.30 14.91
CA GLY A 155 5.22 11.23 15.18
C GLY A 155 5.87 11.73 13.90
N ASP A 156 7.13 12.18 14.00
CA ASP A 156 7.90 12.65 12.84
C ASP A 156 8.74 11.56 12.16
N THR A 157 8.69 10.33 12.68
CA THR A 157 9.30 9.13 12.10
C THR A 157 8.23 8.14 11.65
N MET A 158 8.50 7.41 10.58
CA MET A 158 7.60 6.36 10.05
C MET A 158 7.37 5.24 11.07
N SER A 159 6.15 4.72 11.07
CA SER A 159 5.71 3.56 11.84
C SER A 159 5.03 2.51 10.94
N CYS A 160 4.74 1.33 11.48
CA CYS A 160 3.97 0.30 10.78
C CYS A 160 2.61 0.82 10.27
N PHE A 161 1.95 1.71 11.02
CA PHE A 161 0.68 2.31 10.60
C PHE A 161 0.79 3.15 9.32
N ASP A 162 1.93 3.81 9.12
CA ASP A 162 2.17 4.60 7.91
C ASP A 162 2.38 3.68 6.70
N CYS A 163 3.12 2.58 6.90
CA CYS A 163 3.30 1.50 5.93
C CYS A 163 1.98 0.82 5.56
N GLU A 164 1.01 0.78 6.50
CA GLU A 164 -0.35 0.29 6.26
C GLU A 164 -1.19 1.32 5.47
N LEU A 165 -1.23 2.57 5.95
CA LEU A 165 -2.16 3.59 5.45
C LEU A 165 -1.77 4.12 4.07
N MET A 166 -0.49 4.37 3.82
CA MET A 166 -0.02 5.01 2.59
C MET A 166 -0.40 4.23 1.32
N PRO A 167 -0.16 2.89 1.23
CA PRO A 167 -0.64 2.08 0.10
C PRO A 167 -2.16 2.17 -0.12
N ARG A 168 -2.94 2.16 0.96
CA ARG A 168 -4.41 2.24 0.92
C ARG A 168 -4.87 3.60 0.39
N LEU A 169 -4.24 4.69 0.80
CA LEU A 169 -4.53 6.04 0.29
C LEU A 169 -4.21 6.16 -1.20
N GLN A 170 -3.09 5.59 -1.66
CA GLN A 170 -2.76 5.58 -3.09
C GLN A 170 -3.78 4.78 -3.90
N HIS A 171 -4.17 3.59 -3.42
CA HIS A 171 -5.24 2.82 -4.05
C HIS A 171 -6.57 3.58 -4.12
N ILE A 172 -6.94 4.27 -3.05
CA ILE A 172 -8.14 5.12 -3.01
C ILE A 172 -8.04 6.22 -4.07
N ARG A 173 -6.92 6.95 -4.10
CA ARG A 173 -6.69 8.05 -5.04
C ARG A 173 -6.82 7.60 -6.49
N ILE A 174 -6.15 6.51 -6.86
CA ILE A 174 -6.14 6.02 -8.25
C ILE A 174 -7.47 5.33 -8.60
N GLY A 175 -7.91 4.40 -7.76
CA GLY A 175 -9.10 3.59 -8.02
C GLY A 175 -10.39 4.41 -7.98
N ALA A 176 -10.58 5.26 -6.98
CA ALA A 176 -11.81 6.04 -6.89
C ALA A 176 -11.94 7.03 -8.05
N LYS A 177 -10.82 7.60 -8.52
CA LYS A 177 -10.80 8.45 -9.72
C LYS A 177 -11.15 7.66 -10.98
N ALA A 178 -10.53 6.50 -11.16
CA ALA A 178 -10.75 5.66 -12.35
C ALA A 178 -12.20 5.17 -12.45
N PHE A 179 -12.77 4.67 -11.34
CA PHE A 179 -14.06 3.96 -11.35
C PHE A 179 -15.27 4.80 -10.93
N ARG A 180 -15.08 5.86 -10.13
CA ARG A 180 -16.18 6.69 -9.61
C ARG A 180 -15.99 8.19 -9.82
N LYS A 181 -14.98 8.62 -10.60
CA LYS A 181 -14.65 10.04 -10.83
C LYS A 181 -14.52 10.84 -9.53
N PHE A 182 -14.06 10.19 -8.47
CA PHE A 182 -13.87 10.78 -7.17
C PHE A 182 -12.40 11.13 -6.95
N ASP A 183 -12.17 12.38 -6.53
CA ASP A 183 -10.90 12.85 -6.01
C ASP A 183 -11.02 13.06 -4.50
N ILE A 184 -9.94 12.80 -3.76
CA ILE A 184 -9.86 13.15 -2.33
C ILE A 184 -10.03 14.67 -2.22
N PRO A 185 -11.01 15.19 -1.42
CA PRO A 185 -11.27 16.61 -1.36
C PRO A 185 -10.03 17.45 -1.00
N THR A 186 -9.81 18.55 -1.71
CA THR A 186 -8.69 19.47 -1.46
C THR A 186 -8.78 20.17 -0.10
N LYS A 187 -9.99 20.28 0.47
CA LYS A 187 -10.21 20.77 1.85
C LYS A 187 -9.55 19.91 2.93
N PHE A 188 -9.19 18.66 2.63
CA PHE A 188 -8.47 17.79 3.57
C PHE A 188 -6.96 18.09 3.55
N THR A 189 -6.60 19.30 3.96
CA THR A 189 -5.25 19.86 3.81
C THR A 189 -4.20 19.08 4.60
N ALA A 190 -4.51 18.59 5.80
CA ALA A 190 -3.58 17.79 6.59
C ALA A 190 -3.35 16.40 5.98
N LEU A 191 -4.39 15.80 5.42
CA LEU A 191 -4.25 14.55 4.67
C LEU A 191 -3.43 14.73 3.39
N TRP A 192 -3.65 15.81 2.63
CA TRP A 192 -2.84 16.12 1.46
C TRP A 192 -1.38 16.41 1.80
N ARG A 193 -1.12 17.09 2.92
CA ARG A 193 0.25 17.28 3.45
C ARG A 193 0.89 15.94 3.82
N TYR A 194 0.15 15.04 4.46
CA TYR A 194 0.63 13.68 4.76
C TYR A 194 0.95 12.89 3.47
N MET A 195 0.09 13.00 2.44
CA MET A 195 0.36 12.38 1.13
C MET A 195 1.54 13.04 0.41
N ALA A 196 1.78 14.35 0.58
CA ALA A 196 2.97 15.01 0.06
C ALA A 196 4.24 14.42 0.70
N ASN A 197 4.26 14.29 2.03
CA ASN A 197 5.36 13.62 2.75
C ASN A 197 5.53 12.16 2.28
N MET A 198 4.44 11.42 2.06
CA MET A 198 4.46 10.06 1.51
C MET A 198 5.17 9.98 0.16
N TYR A 199 4.94 10.94 -0.75
CA TYR A 199 5.57 10.96 -2.07
C TYR A 199 7.05 11.38 -2.07
N GLU A 200 7.59 11.79 -0.92
CA GLU A 200 9.03 12.05 -0.72
C GLU A 200 9.77 10.87 -0.07
N LEU A 201 9.06 9.83 0.36
CA LEU A 201 9.65 8.67 1.03
C LEU A 201 10.14 7.64 0.01
N GLU A 202 11.44 7.32 0.01
CA GLU A 202 12.00 6.25 -0.82
C GLU A 202 11.32 4.90 -0.57
N ALA A 203 11.03 4.55 0.69
CA ALA A 203 10.27 3.33 1.01
C ALA A 203 8.94 3.25 0.25
N PHE A 204 8.22 4.38 0.13
CA PHE A 204 6.98 4.46 -0.64
C PHE A 204 7.24 4.44 -2.15
N ILE A 205 8.15 5.27 -2.65
CA ILE A 205 8.46 5.40 -4.10
C ILE A 205 8.91 4.05 -4.67
N GLN A 206 9.82 3.34 -3.98
CA GLN A 206 10.37 2.07 -4.43
C GLN A 206 9.34 0.94 -4.37
N SER A 207 8.39 1.00 -3.43
CA SER A 207 7.35 -0.01 -3.23
C SER A 207 6.10 0.23 -4.09
N CYS A 208 5.81 1.48 -4.46
CA CYS A 208 4.56 1.87 -5.11
C CYS A 208 4.43 1.24 -6.51
N PRO A 209 3.33 0.52 -6.80
CA PRO A 209 3.03 0.05 -8.15
C PRO A 209 2.64 1.22 -9.06
N ALA A 210 2.68 0.98 -10.37
CA ALA A 210 2.18 1.96 -11.33
C ALA A 210 0.65 2.08 -11.25
N ASP A 211 0.10 3.22 -11.66
CA ASP A 211 -1.33 3.51 -11.61
C ASP A 211 -2.13 2.45 -12.38
N GLN A 212 -1.61 2.01 -13.54
CA GLN A 212 -2.22 0.96 -14.37
C GLN A 212 -2.30 -0.38 -13.64
N ASP A 213 -1.27 -0.72 -12.83
CA ASP A 213 -1.22 -1.96 -12.08
C ASP A 213 -2.23 -1.91 -10.90
N ILE A 214 -2.44 -0.76 -10.28
CA ILE A 214 -3.50 -0.53 -9.28
C ILE A 214 -4.89 -0.68 -9.92
N ILE A 215 -5.11 -0.04 -11.07
CA ILE A 215 -6.39 -0.11 -11.79
C ILE A 215 -6.68 -1.56 -12.21
N SER A 216 -5.70 -2.26 -12.79
CA SER A 216 -5.84 -3.68 -13.19
C SER A 216 -6.12 -4.57 -11.98
N HIS A 217 -5.43 -4.36 -10.86
CA HIS A 217 -5.69 -5.08 -9.62
C HIS A 217 -7.13 -4.91 -9.14
N ILE A 218 -7.64 -3.67 -9.15
CA ILE A 218 -9.02 -3.37 -8.76
C ILE A 218 -10.03 -3.96 -9.76
N LYS A 219 -9.77 -3.89 -11.07
CA LYS A 219 -10.62 -4.56 -12.10
C LYS A 219 -10.78 -6.04 -11.79
N ASN A 220 -9.67 -6.73 -11.51
CA ASN A 220 -9.69 -8.15 -11.16
C ASN A 220 -10.53 -8.42 -9.90
N GLN A 221 -10.42 -7.56 -8.87
CA GLN A 221 -11.25 -7.67 -7.65
C GLN A 221 -12.74 -7.43 -7.90
N LEU A 222 -13.09 -6.64 -8.91
CA LEU A 222 -14.46 -6.36 -9.34
C LEU A 222 -15.00 -7.41 -10.34
N GLY A 223 -14.19 -8.42 -10.73
CA GLY A 223 -14.58 -9.40 -11.76
C GLY A 223 -14.63 -8.82 -13.18
N LEU A 224 -14.04 -7.65 -13.39
CA LEU A 224 -13.98 -6.99 -14.69
C LEU A 224 -12.83 -7.53 -15.52
N ARG A 225 -13.07 -7.75 -16.82
CA ARG A 225 -12.01 -8.14 -17.75
C ARG A 225 -11.06 -6.96 -17.99
N THR A 226 -9.76 -7.25 -17.95
CA THR A 226 -8.74 -6.32 -18.42
C THR A 226 -8.91 -6.12 -19.94
N THR A 227 -8.94 -4.87 -20.36
CA THR A 227 -9.00 -4.48 -21.78
C THR A 227 -7.58 -4.33 -22.30
N ALA A 228 -7.28 -4.86 -23.49
CA ALA A 228 -5.96 -4.79 -24.15
C ALA A 228 -5.34 -3.38 -24.16
N ARG A 229 -6.16 -2.32 -24.13
CA ARG A 229 -5.71 -0.92 -24.08
C ARG A 229 -4.81 -0.59 -22.88
N ILE A 230 -5.09 -1.13 -21.69
CA ILE A 230 -4.27 -0.87 -20.48
C ILE A 230 -2.93 -1.60 -20.55
N GLU A 231 -2.86 -2.72 -21.27
CA GLU A 231 -1.65 -3.54 -21.37
C GLU A 231 -0.53 -2.86 -22.19
N LEU A 232 -0.91 -1.93 -23.07
CA LEU A 232 -0.01 -1.19 -23.94
C LEU A 232 0.38 0.20 -23.40
N GLU A 233 -0.19 0.62 -22.27
CA GLU A 233 0.10 1.93 -21.67
C GLU A 233 1.47 1.94 -20.97
N THR A 234 2.20 3.05 -21.11
CA THR A 234 3.44 3.27 -20.36
C THR A 234 3.12 3.44 -18.88
N PRO A 235 3.84 2.77 -17.96
CA PRO A 235 3.61 2.90 -16.52
C PRO A 235 3.74 4.36 -16.05
N VAL A 236 2.72 4.85 -15.33
CA VAL A 236 2.71 6.19 -14.73
C VAL A 236 2.54 6.06 -13.21
N TYR A 237 3.09 7.02 -12.48
CA TYR A 237 3.01 7.11 -11.02
C TYR A 237 2.45 8.47 -10.63
N THR A 238 1.16 8.51 -10.26
CA THR A 238 0.54 9.78 -9.87
C THR A 238 0.97 10.19 -8.46
N THR A 239 1.80 11.25 -8.39
CA THR A 239 2.33 11.82 -7.14
C THR A 239 2.03 13.32 -6.97
N ALA A 240 1.53 14.00 -8.01
CA ALA A 240 1.26 15.43 -7.96
C ALA A 240 0.27 15.78 -6.83
N ILE A 241 0.48 16.87 -6.10
CA ILE A 241 -0.46 17.35 -5.07
C ILE A 241 -1.35 18.44 -5.69
N PRO A 242 -2.68 18.44 -5.46
CA PRO A 242 -3.54 19.52 -5.93
C PRO A 242 -3.08 20.87 -5.35
N VAL A 243 -3.15 21.93 -6.15
CA VAL A 243 -2.92 23.29 -5.66
C VAL A 243 -3.98 23.58 -4.59
N LEU A 244 -3.55 23.72 -3.34
CA LEU A 244 -4.43 24.11 -2.25
C LEU A 244 -4.72 25.60 -2.44
N ALA A 245 -6.00 25.95 -2.63
CA ALA A 245 -6.39 27.35 -2.61
C ALA A 245 -6.00 27.91 -1.23
N THR A 246 -5.13 28.92 -1.22
CA THR A 246 -4.88 29.71 -0.02
C THR A 246 -6.20 30.39 0.34
N GLU A 247 -6.76 30.07 1.51
CA GLU A 247 -7.85 30.86 2.07
C GLU A 247 -7.35 32.30 2.20
N SER A 248 -7.93 33.19 1.39
CA SER A 248 -7.76 34.64 1.44
C SER A 248 -8.66 35.24 2.50
#